data_AF-A0A6P8ATM0-F1
#
_entry.id   AF-A0A6P8ATM0-F1
#
_cell.length_a   1.000
_cell.length_b   1.000
_cell.length_c   1.000
_cell.angle_alpha   90.00
_cell.angle_beta   90.00
_cell.angle_gamma   90.00
#
_symmetry.space_group_name_H-M   'P 1'
#
loop_
_entity.id
_entity.type
_entity.pdbx_description
1 polymer ?
#
loop_
_entity_poly.entity_id
_entity_poly.type
_entity_poly.pdbx_seq_one_letter_code
_entity_poly.pdbx_strand_id
1 'polypeptide(L)'
;MLDYFALKDSREFAVQFRPQELDLHVFHTARKALGDVVPEAGVLEDDELKEGGFHAYWMTRMPGRIWSHGIRGRGDEGRITICKSLGEAFSKGFLDPDVFPGYTSEAALNKTVRPHLETILASDLPELVPFRKAIQELAHELDSLNRLPLWIAHFDLNEVNVLIDDDCRVTGIIDWELSRPLPFGVGCGRIHTIAGEYSHVEFSMPDCFVKAEKAFWHAMLDGMVPEVREKLEEIPEIVQLGVLIGTVMDCINMENGMLCISETSIKALDKFLTYRIPTLRGEDGQPYKKMNVQGGDGRDEEEHASRYRCPLDKDGS
;
A
#
# COMPACT_ATOMS: atom_id res chain seq x y z
N MET A 1 -6.20 -18.00 14.75
CA MET A 1 -5.96 -19.22 13.96
C MET A 1 -6.83 -19.12 12.73
N LEU A 2 -6.26 -19.35 11.54
CA LEU A 2 -6.98 -19.27 10.27
C LEU A 2 -7.07 -20.68 9.69
N ASP A 3 -8.26 -21.25 9.70
CA ASP A 3 -8.53 -22.59 9.21
C ASP A 3 -9.34 -22.52 7.91
N TYR A 4 -9.03 -23.42 6.98
CA TYR A 4 -9.75 -23.50 5.70
C TYR A 4 -10.78 -24.62 5.74
N PHE A 5 -12.01 -24.30 5.34
CA PHE A 5 -13.12 -25.24 5.27
C PHE A 5 -13.68 -25.28 3.85
N ALA A 6 -13.82 -26.49 3.30
CA ALA A 6 -14.54 -26.72 2.07
C ALA A 6 -15.99 -27.11 2.39
N LEU A 7 -16.95 -26.35 1.86
CA LEU A 7 -18.36 -26.73 1.91
C LEU A 7 -18.65 -27.87 0.93
N LYS A 8 -19.81 -28.51 1.08
CA LYS A 8 -20.26 -29.60 0.18
C LYS A 8 -20.39 -29.18 -1.29
N ASP A 9 -20.49 -27.88 -1.55
CA ASP A 9 -20.52 -27.31 -2.90
C ASP A 9 -19.13 -26.92 -3.43
N SER A 10 -18.06 -27.37 -2.76
CA SER A 10 -16.65 -27.10 -3.08
C SER A 10 -16.21 -25.64 -2.93
N ARG A 11 -17.04 -24.74 -2.37
CA ARG A 11 -16.57 -23.41 -1.99
C ARG A 11 -15.68 -23.52 -0.75
N GLU A 12 -14.55 -22.83 -0.79
CA GLU A 12 -13.59 -22.80 0.30
C GLU A 12 -13.63 -21.44 1.01
N PHE A 13 -13.62 -21.49 2.34
CA PHE A 13 -13.63 -20.32 3.19
C PHE A 13 -12.50 -20.38 4.20
N ALA A 14 -11.92 -19.23 4.49
CA ALA A 14 -11.10 -19.02 5.68
C ALA A 14 -12.02 -18.65 6.86
N VAL A 15 -11.77 -19.23 8.02
CA VAL A 15 -12.44 -18.86 9.26
C VAL A 15 -11.45 -18.23 10.21
N GLN A 16 -11.81 -17.06 10.77
CA GLN A 16 -11.01 -16.33 11.73
C GLN A 16 -11.77 -16.20 13.06
N PHE A 17 -11.14 -16.67 14.14
CA PHE A 17 -11.62 -16.47 15.51
C PHE A 17 -10.87 -15.31 16.15
N ARG A 18 -11.60 -14.41 16.82
CA ARG A 18 -11.03 -13.19 17.41
C ARG A 18 -11.59 -12.91 18.80
N PRO A 19 -10.78 -12.33 19.70
CA PRO A 19 -11.26 -11.81 20.99
C PRO A 19 -11.87 -10.40 20.88
N GLN A 20 -11.79 -9.77 19.71
CA GLN A 20 -12.33 -8.43 19.44
C GLN A 20 -13.11 -8.45 18.13
N GLU A 21 -14.14 -7.60 18.04
CA GLU A 21 -14.95 -7.49 16.83
C GLU A 21 -14.10 -7.01 15.64
N LEU A 22 -14.31 -7.66 14.50
CA LEU A 22 -13.81 -7.23 13.21
C LEU A 22 -14.81 -6.27 12.58
N ASP A 23 -14.35 -5.09 12.16
CA ASP A 23 -15.14 -4.20 11.32
C ASP A 23 -15.30 -4.81 9.92
N LEU A 24 -16.48 -5.35 9.63
CA LEU A 24 -16.79 -5.91 8.30
C LEU A 24 -17.16 -4.82 7.28
N HIS A 25 -17.45 -3.60 7.74
CA HIS A 25 -17.88 -2.51 6.85
C HIS A 25 -16.77 -2.12 5.86
N VAL A 26 -15.50 -2.20 6.27
CA VAL A 26 -14.37 -1.97 5.36
C VAL A 26 -14.30 -3.04 4.26
N PHE A 27 -14.51 -4.32 4.58
CA PHE A 27 -14.51 -5.40 3.59
C PHE A 27 -15.62 -5.21 2.58
N HIS A 28 -16.83 -4.89 3.05
CA HIS A 28 -17.97 -4.62 2.17
C HIS A 28 -17.74 -3.39 1.29
N THR A 29 -17.17 -2.31 1.84
CA THR A 29 -16.85 -1.10 1.09
C THR A 29 -15.79 -1.39 0.02
N ALA A 30 -14.70 -2.07 0.40
CA ALA A 30 -13.62 -2.43 -0.52
C ALA A 30 -14.09 -3.37 -1.63
N ARG A 31 -14.87 -4.40 -1.30
CA ARG A 31 -15.42 -5.32 -2.31
C ARG A 31 -16.42 -4.63 -3.23
N LYS A 32 -17.27 -3.74 -2.71
CA LYS A 32 -18.21 -2.98 -3.54
C LYS A 32 -17.47 -2.07 -4.53
N ALA A 33 -16.32 -1.52 -4.15
CA ALA A 33 -15.52 -0.65 -5.03
C ALA A 33 -14.62 -1.45 -6.00
N LEU A 34 -13.88 -2.43 -5.50
CA LEU A 34 -12.82 -3.13 -6.26
C LEU A 34 -13.30 -4.43 -6.92
N GLY A 35 -14.45 -4.95 -6.50
CA GLY A 35 -15.03 -6.19 -7.01
C GLY A 35 -14.36 -7.43 -6.43
N ASP A 36 -14.21 -8.45 -7.27
CA ASP A 36 -13.87 -9.80 -6.83
C ASP A 36 -12.42 -9.99 -6.36
N VAL A 37 -11.57 -8.97 -6.45
CA VAL A 37 -10.22 -9.01 -5.87
C VAL A 37 -10.22 -8.88 -4.33
N VAL A 38 -11.36 -8.55 -3.72
CA VAL A 38 -11.51 -8.45 -2.26
C VAL A 38 -12.37 -9.61 -1.77
N PRO A 39 -12.00 -10.34 -0.70
CA PRO A 39 -12.83 -11.43 -0.19
C PRO A 39 -14.21 -10.94 0.25
N GLU A 40 -15.25 -11.75 0.01
CA GLU A 40 -16.48 -11.65 0.80
C GLU A 40 -16.16 -12.02 2.23
N ALA A 41 -16.72 -11.28 3.19
CA ALA A 41 -16.57 -11.55 4.61
C ALA A 41 -17.92 -11.45 5.31
N GLY A 42 -18.10 -12.21 6.38
CA GLY A 42 -19.32 -12.20 7.17
C GLY A 42 -19.11 -12.79 8.56
N VAL A 43 -20.11 -12.60 9.43
CA VAL A 43 -20.12 -13.19 10.77
C VAL A 43 -20.54 -14.67 10.68
N LEU A 44 -19.89 -15.51 11.48
CA LEU A 44 -20.37 -16.83 11.84
C LEU A 44 -21.08 -16.72 13.18
N GLU A 45 -22.41 -16.75 13.16
CA GLU A 45 -23.25 -16.66 14.35
C GLU A 45 -23.15 -17.96 15.16
N ASP A 46 -22.55 -17.87 16.34
CA ASP A 46 -22.40 -18.98 17.28
C ASP A 46 -22.49 -18.45 18.73
N ASP A 47 -23.52 -18.86 19.45
CA ASP A 47 -23.80 -18.37 20.80
C ASP A 47 -22.77 -18.88 21.82
N GLU A 48 -22.24 -20.10 21.66
CA GLU A 48 -21.22 -20.64 22.58
C GLU A 48 -19.91 -19.86 22.47
N LEU A 49 -19.50 -19.50 21.24
CA LEU A 49 -18.33 -18.66 21.03
C LEU A 49 -18.52 -17.25 21.62
N LYS A 50 -19.70 -16.65 21.41
CA LYS A 50 -20.02 -15.33 21.97
C LYS A 50 -20.05 -15.34 23.50
N GLU A 51 -20.67 -16.34 24.12
CA GLU A 51 -20.65 -16.53 25.57
C GLU A 51 -19.22 -16.72 26.10
N GLY A 52 -18.36 -17.37 25.31
CA GLY A 52 -16.92 -17.50 25.57
C GLY A 52 -16.09 -16.24 25.32
N GLY A 53 -16.68 -15.13 24.86
CA GLY A 53 -15.99 -13.88 24.55
C GLY A 53 -15.21 -13.89 23.23
N PHE A 54 -15.60 -14.76 22.28
CA PHE A 54 -15.00 -14.85 20.97
C PHE A 54 -16.00 -14.51 19.86
N HIS A 55 -15.47 -13.95 18.79
CA HIS A 55 -16.18 -13.65 17.57
C HIS A 55 -15.59 -14.51 16.44
N ALA A 56 -16.46 -15.08 15.61
CA ALA A 56 -16.06 -15.89 14.46
C ALA A 56 -16.50 -15.22 13.16
N TYR A 57 -15.61 -15.21 12.18
CA TYR A 57 -15.82 -14.61 10.88
C TYR A 57 -15.45 -15.60 9.79
N TRP A 58 -16.20 -15.60 8.69
CA TRP A 58 -15.84 -16.31 7.47
C TRP A 58 -15.36 -15.31 6.42
N MET A 59 -14.44 -15.75 5.57
CA MET A 59 -13.98 -15.02 4.40
C MET A 59 -13.85 -15.97 3.20
N THR A 60 -14.22 -15.53 2.00
CA THR A 60 -14.02 -16.34 0.79
C THR A 60 -12.52 -16.58 0.57
N ARG A 61 -12.13 -17.82 0.28
CA ARG A 61 -10.75 -18.13 -0.08
C ARG A 61 -10.44 -17.52 -1.44
N MET A 62 -9.49 -16.59 -1.45
CA MET A 62 -9.00 -15.98 -2.69
C MET A 62 -8.15 -16.98 -3.50
N PRO A 63 -8.30 -17.04 -4.83
CA PRO A 63 -7.47 -17.88 -5.67
C PRO A 63 -6.05 -17.30 -5.79
N GLY A 64 -5.10 -18.14 -6.18
CA GLY A 64 -3.70 -17.75 -6.40
C GLY A 64 -2.77 -18.12 -5.24
N ARG A 65 -1.51 -17.70 -5.38
CA ARG A 65 -0.46 -17.85 -4.35
C ARG A 65 -0.11 -16.49 -3.79
N ILE A 66 0.25 -16.43 -2.51
CA ILE A 66 0.81 -15.21 -1.90
C ILE A 66 2.00 -14.73 -2.74
N TRP A 67 2.06 -13.43 -3.05
CA TRP A 67 3.05 -12.81 -3.91
C TRP A 67 4.47 -13.22 -3.51
N SER A 68 4.84 -13.08 -2.24
CA SER A 68 6.18 -13.42 -1.72
C SER A 68 6.65 -14.85 -2.08
N HIS A 69 5.72 -15.78 -2.26
CA HIS A 69 5.99 -17.14 -2.71
C HIS A 69 5.83 -17.32 -4.22
N GLY A 70 4.81 -16.70 -4.82
CA GLY A 70 4.44 -16.87 -6.23
C GLY A 70 5.43 -16.24 -7.22
N ILE A 71 6.19 -15.22 -6.80
CA ILE A 71 7.11 -14.47 -7.66
C ILE A 71 8.46 -15.15 -7.90
N ARG A 72 8.79 -16.20 -7.14
CA ARG A 72 10.08 -16.89 -7.24
C ARG A 72 10.34 -17.36 -8.67
N GLY A 73 11.48 -16.98 -9.22
CA GLY A 73 11.89 -17.33 -10.59
C GLY A 73 11.24 -16.51 -11.71
N ARG A 74 10.45 -15.47 -11.40
CA ARG A 74 9.75 -14.64 -12.39
C ARG A 74 10.52 -13.37 -12.79
N GLY A 75 11.53 -13.00 -12.02
CA GLY A 75 12.38 -11.84 -12.28
C GLY A 75 11.61 -10.51 -12.36
N ASP A 76 12.21 -9.55 -13.05
CA ASP A 76 11.71 -8.18 -13.23
C ASP A 76 10.32 -8.10 -13.86
N GLU A 77 10.05 -8.91 -14.88
CA GLU A 77 8.78 -8.91 -15.60
C GLU A 77 7.61 -9.33 -14.70
N GLY A 78 7.86 -10.25 -13.74
CA GLY A 78 6.87 -10.62 -12.75
C GLY A 78 6.46 -9.43 -11.87
N ARG A 79 7.44 -8.67 -11.37
CA ARG A 79 7.17 -7.49 -10.53
C ARG A 79 6.43 -6.40 -11.29
N ILE A 80 6.84 -6.12 -12.54
CA ILE A 80 6.17 -5.16 -13.41
C ILE A 80 4.71 -5.57 -13.63
N THR A 81 4.45 -6.85 -13.89
CA THR A 81 3.10 -7.38 -14.11
C THR A 81 2.23 -7.28 -12.86
N ILE A 82 2.77 -7.56 -11.67
CA ILE A 82 2.04 -7.39 -10.40
C ILE A 82 1.70 -5.94 -10.17
N CYS A 83 2.67 -5.03 -10.30
CA CYS A 83 2.46 -3.60 -10.10
C CYS A 83 1.40 -3.06 -11.07
N LYS A 84 1.46 -3.47 -12.34
CA LYS A 84 0.42 -3.17 -13.33
C LYS A 84 -0.96 -3.67 -12.87
N SER A 85 -1.05 -4.94 -12.49
CA SER A 85 -2.31 -5.58 -12.10
C SER A 85 -2.88 -5.01 -10.79
N LEU A 86 -2.04 -4.58 -9.85
CA LEU A 86 -2.45 -3.80 -8.68
C LEU A 86 -3.01 -2.44 -9.11
N GLY A 87 -2.37 -1.75 -10.05
CA GLY A 87 -2.89 -0.50 -10.62
C GLY A 87 -4.27 -0.71 -11.26
N GLU A 88 -4.44 -1.76 -12.07
CA GLU A 88 -5.72 -2.14 -12.67
C GLU A 88 -6.80 -2.40 -11.60
N ALA A 89 -6.46 -3.12 -10.52
CA ALA A 89 -7.37 -3.39 -9.42
C ALA A 89 -7.79 -2.10 -8.71
N PHE A 90 -6.81 -1.28 -8.30
CA PHE A 90 -7.07 -0.05 -7.55
C PHE A 90 -7.64 1.09 -8.41
N SER A 91 -7.59 1.03 -9.74
CA SER A 91 -8.25 2.00 -10.64
C SER A 91 -9.77 2.12 -10.40
N LYS A 92 -10.38 1.07 -9.82
CA LYS A 92 -11.81 1.00 -9.49
C LYS A 92 -12.15 1.54 -8.10
N GLY A 93 -11.15 1.96 -7.33
CA GLY A 93 -11.33 2.29 -5.92
C GLY A 93 -12.04 3.60 -5.62
N PHE A 94 -12.51 4.32 -6.64
CA PHE A 94 -13.28 5.55 -6.48
C PHE A 94 -14.54 5.30 -5.67
N LEU A 95 -14.72 6.08 -4.61
CA LEU A 95 -15.94 6.05 -3.81
C LEU A 95 -16.88 7.16 -4.28
N ASP A 96 -17.64 6.84 -5.33
CA ASP A 96 -18.66 7.72 -5.89
C ASP A 96 -19.67 8.14 -4.80
N PRO A 97 -19.85 9.45 -4.54
CA PRO A 97 -20.80 9.94 -3.53
C PRO A 97 -22.24 9.43 -3.71
N ASP A 98 -22.67 9.12 -4.94
CA ASP A 98 -24.00 8.59 -5.21
C ASP A 98 -24.13 7.12 -4.76
N VAL A 99 -23.02 6.39 -4.79
CA VAL A 99 -22.95 4.97 -4.41
C VAL A 99 -22.54 4.77 -2.95
N PHE A 100 -21.76 5.70 -2.40
CA PHE A 100 -21.19 5.70 -1.05
C PHE A 100 -21.50 7.01 -0.32
N PRO A 101 -22.79 7.29 -0.02
CA PRO A 101 -23.17 8.54 0.63
C PRO A 101 -22.54 8.67 2.02
N GLY A 102 -22.14 9.89 2.38
CA GLY A 102 -21.54 10.21 3.68
C GLY A 102 -20.02 10.01 3.76
N TYR A 103 -19.40 9.44 2.72
CA TYR A 103 -17.96 9.39 2.58
C TYR A 103 -17.43 10.67 1.93
N THR A 104 -16.52 11.36 2.60
CA THR A 104 -15.87 12.57 2.07
C THR A 104 -14.38 12.59 2.41
N SER A 105 -13.59 13.22 1.55
CA SER A 105 -12.16 13.47 1.81
C SER A 105 -11.96 14.25 3.11
N GLU A 106 -12.78 15.26 3.37
CA GLU A 106 -12.76 16.04 4.62
C GLU A 106 -12.93 15.16 5.86
N ALA A 107 -13.93 14.28 5.87
CA ALA A 107 -14.17 13.38 6.98
C ALA A 107 -13.00 12.40 7.19
N ALA A 108 -12.42 11.88 6.10
CA ALA A 108 -11.27 10.98 6.16
C ALA A 108 -10.02 11.71 6.70
N LEU A 109 -9.77 12.94 6.27
CA LEU A 109 -8.67 13.77 6.76
C LEU A 109 -8.80 14.03 8.26
N ASN A 110 -9.97 14.49 8.69
CA ASN A 110 -10.18 14.86 10.09
C ASN A 110 -10.21 13.65 11.04
N LYS A 111 -10.68 12.48 10.59
CA LYS A 111 -10.75 11.27 11.44
C LYS A 111 -9.47 10.45 11.46
N THR A 112 -8.66 10.50 10.39
CA THR A 112 -7.47 9.64 10.27
C THR A 112 -6.20 10.44 10.08
N VAL A 113 -6.09 11.18 8.97
CA VAL A 113 -4.81 11.70 8.51
C VAL A 113 -4.28 12.79 9.45
N ARG A 114 -5.14 13.73 9.84
CA ARG A 114 -4.77 14.83 10.73
C ARG A 114 -4.35 14.34 12.13
N PRO A 115 -5.13 13.50 12.84
CA PRO A 115 -4.70 12.98 14.14
C PRO A 115 -3.37 12.22 14.08
N HIS A 116 -3.12 11.49 12.99
CA HIS A 116 -1.86 10.77 12.80
C HIS A 116 -0.68 11.73 12.67
N LEU A 117 -0.76 12.72 11.77
CA LEU A 117 0.29 13.73 11.61
C LEU A 117 0.50 14.56 12.89
N GLU A 118 -0.58 14.94 13.59
CA GLU A 118 -0.50 15.64 14.88
C GLU A 118 0.22 14.79 15.94
N THR A 119 -0.05 13.49 16.00
CA THR A 119 0.64 12.56 16.91
C THR A 119 2.14 12.47 16.59
N ILE A 120 2.50 12.41 15.30
CA ILE A 120 3.90 12.41 14.85
C ILE A 120 4.59 13.71 15.24
N LEU A 121 3.95 14.85 15.02
CA LEU A 121 4.52 16.17 15.32
C LEU A 121 4.64 16.43 16.83
N ALA A 122 3.72 15.88 17.64
CA ALA A 122 3.73 15.99 19.10
C ALA A 122 4.68 15.00 19.80
N SER A 123 5.09 13.92 19.11
CA SER A 123 6.02 12.93 19.64
C SER A 123 7.39 13.54 19.92
N ASP A 124 8.09 13.08 20.96
CA ASP A 124 9.47 13.47 21.31
C ASP A 124 10.54 12.46 20.82
N LEU A 125 10.15 11.49 19.97
CA LEU A 125 11.07 10.47 19.48
C LEU A 125 12.26 11.11 18.73
N PRO A 126 13.52 10.82 19.13
CA PRO A 126 14.72 11.40 18.51
C PRO A 126 14.82 11.14 17.00
N GLU A 127 14.35 9.98 16.54
CA GLU A 127 14.38 9.53 15.15
C GLU A 127 13.53 10.41 14.22
N LEU A 128 12.54 11.13 14.79
CA LEU A 128 11.66 12.03 14.03
C LEU A 128 12.23 13.45 13.90
N VAL A 129 13.22 13.82 14.71
CA VAL A 129 13.81 15.17 14.73
C VAL A 129 14.26 15.65 13.34
N PRO A 130 14.96 14.83 12.52
CA PRO A 130 15.39 15.25 11.18
C PRO A 130 14.22 15.59 10.23
N PHE A 131 13.05 14.98 10.45
CA PHE A 131 11.91 15.04 9.53
C PHE A 131 10.83 16.04 9.95
N ARG A 132 10.86 16.56 11.19
CA ARG A 132 9.80 17.43 11.73
C ARG A 132 9.43 18.58 10.81
N LYS A 133 10.42 19.27 10.24
CA LYS A 133 10.17 20.41 9.36
C LYS A 133 9.40 19.98 8.10
N ALA A 134 9.84 18.91 7.44
CA ALA A 134 9.18 18.39 6.24
C ALA A 134 7.75 17.92 6.56
N ILE A 135 7.56 17.19 7.66
CA ILE A 135 6.24 16.71 8.09
C ILE A 135 5.33 17.89 8.45
N GLN A 136 5.86 18.94 9.08
CA GLN A 136 5.10 20.16 9.39
C GLN A 136 4.67 20.88 8.10
N GLU A 137 5.56 21.01 7.11
CA GLU A 137 5.21 21.58 5.81
C GLU A 137 4.10 20.79 5.11
N LEU A 138 4.17 19.45 5.13
CA LEU A 138 3.09 18.59 4.62
C LEU A 138 1.77 18.80 5.38
N ALA A 139 1.83 18.89 6.71
CA ALA A 139 0.65 19.09 7.56
C ALA A 139 -0.01 20.46 7.35
N HIS A 140 0.77 21.50 7.03
CA HIS A 140 0.23 22.83 6.72
C HIS A 140 -0.60 22.85 5.43
N GLU A 141 -0.29 21.99 4.47
CA GLU A 141 -1.01 21.89 3.19
C GLU A 141 -2.13 20.84 3.23
N LEU A 142 -2.38 20.19 4.38
CA LEU A 142 -3.27 19.04 4.50
C LEU A 142 -4.69 19.33 3.98
N ASP A 143 -5.22 20.53 4.22
CA ASP A 143 -6.58 20.90 3.81
C ASP A 143 -6.75 20.97 2.29
N SER A 144 -5.65 21.12 1.53
CA SER A 144 -5.69 21.08 0.06
C SER A 144 -6.11 19.70 -0.47
N LEU A 145 -5.91 18.63 0.32
CA LEU A 145 -6.33 17.26 -0.03
C LEU A 145 -7.85 17.10 -0.10
N ASN A 146 -8.63 18.05 0.44
CA ASN A 146 -10.10 18.06 0.27
C ASN A 146 -10.53 18.14 -1.21
N ARG A 147 -9.63 18.60 -2.09
CA ARG A 147 -9.85 18.67 -3.54
C ARG A 147 -9.74 17.32 -4.24
N LEU A 148 -9.13 16.32 -3.58
CA LEU A 148 -8.96 14.99 -4.15
C LEU A 148 -10.23 14.16 -3.92
N PRO A 149 -10.63 13.31 -4.88
CA PRO A 149 -11.68 12.34 -4.68
C PRO A 149 -11.27 11.34 -3.59
N LEU A 150 -12.26 10.74 -2.93
CA LEU A 150 -12.04 9.71 -1.95
C LEU A 150 -11.87 8.34 -2.63
N TRP A 151 -10.93 7.56 -2.13
CA TRP A 151 -10.55 6.26 -2.66
C TRP A 151 -10.50 5.23 -1.54
N ILE A 152 -10.87 3.98 -1.82
CA ILE A 152 -10.54 2.90 -0.88
C ILE A 152 -9.03 2.66 -0.90
N ALA A 153 -8.40 2.73 0.28
CA ALA A 153 -6.97 2.50 0.44
C ALA A 153 -6.74 1.26 1.31
N HIS A 154 -5.80 0.42 0.89
CA HIS A 154 -5.37 -0.74 1.67
C HIS A 154 -4.28 -0.31 2.66
N PHE A 155 -4.53 -0.45 3.97
CA PHE A 155 -3.62 0.09 4.98
C PHE A 155 -2.35 -0.75 5.13
N ASP A 156 -2.38 -2.07 4.91
CA ASP A 156 -1.20 -2.93 5.02
C ASP A 156 -0.88 -3.65 3.71
N LEU A 157 -0.75 -2.88 2.62
CA LEU A 157 -0.51 -3.48 1.30
C LEU A 157 0.95 -3.90 1.16
N ASN A 158 1.19 -5.21 1.12
CA ASN A 158 2.53 -5.80 1.01
C ASN A 158 2.47 -7.17 0.28
N GLU A 159 3.61 -7.80 0.07
CA GLU A 159 3.75 -9.06 -0.66
C GLU A 159 3.14 -10.29 0.04
N VAL A 160 2.74 -10.19 1.31
CA VAL A 160 2.02 -11.26 2.02
C VAL A 160 0.50 -11.12 1.95
N ASN A 161 0.01 -9.92 1.64
CA ASN A 161 -1.41 -9.59 1.55
C ASN A 161 -1.96 -9.55 0.11
N VAL A 162 -1.11 -9.85 -0.88
CA VAL A 162 -1.48 -9.93 -2.30
C VAL A 162 -1.36 -11.38 -2.79
N LEU A 163 -2.40 -11.89 -3.44
CA LEU A 163 -2.40 -13.17 -4.15
C LEU A 163 -2.28 -12.96 -5.65
N ILE A 164 -1.49 -13.82 -6.29
CA ILE A 164 -1.21 -13.78 -7.72
C ILE A 164 -1.42 -15.14 -8.39
N ASP A 165 -1.76 -15.13 -9.67
CA ASP A 165 -1.79 -16.32 -10.52
C ASP A 165 -0.40 -16.69 -11.08
N ASP A 166 -0.36 -17.67 -11.98
CA ASP A 166 0.86 -18.14 -12.63
C ASP A 166 1.44 -17.14 -13.64
N ASP A 167 0.65 -16.15 -14.07
CA ASP A 167 1.05 -15.04 -14.95
C ASP A 167 1.43 -13.79 -14.14
N CYS A 168 1.50 -13.89 -12.81
CA CYS A 168 1.76 -12.76 -11.90
C CYS A 168 0.68 -11.67 -11.95
N ARG A 169 -0.56 -11.98 -12.33
CA ARG A 169 -1.69 -11.08 -12.18
C ARG A 169 -2.31 -11.21 -10.80
N VAL A 170 -2.78 -10.09 -10.25
CA VAL A 170 -3.44 -10.04 -8.94
C VAL A 170 -4.79 -10.73 -9.04
N THR A 171 -4.96 -11.75 -8.21
CA THR A 171 -6.21 -12.52 -8.09
C THR A 171 -6.93 -12.25 -6.78
N GLY A 172 -6.25 -11.69 -5.79
CA GLY A 172 -6.85 -11.32 -4.51
C GLY A 172 -5.97 -10.38 -3.70
N ILE A 173 -6.61 -9.57 -2.88
CA ILE A 173 -6.01 -8.70 -1.88
C ILE A 173 -6.76 -9.00 -0.58
N ILE A 174 -6.02 -9.38 0.45
CA ILE A 174 -6.55 -9.82 1.75
C ILE A 174 -6.09 -8.88 2.86
N ASP A 175 -6.63 -9.08 4.07
CA ASP A 175 -6.25 -8.32 5.28
C ASP A 175 -6.67 -6.84 5.28
N TRP A 176 -7.96 -6.61 5.00
CA TRP A 176 -8.54 -5.27 4.89
C TRP A 176 -8.86 -4.60 6.23
N GLU A 177 -8.59 -5.21 7.38
CA GLU A 177 -9.14 -4.79 8.67
C GLU A 177 -8.75 -3.37 9.12
N LEU A 178 -7.55 -2.89 8.75
CA LEU A 178 -7.09 -1.53 9.06
C LEU A 178 -7.30 -0.54 7.92
N SER A 179 -7.76 -1.06 6.77
CA SER A 179 -7.98 -0.30 5.55
C SER A 179 -9.12 0.68 5.71
N ARG A 180 -9.13 1.72 4.88
CA ARG A 180 -10.14 2.76 4.99
C ARG A 180 -10.16 3.64 3.74
N PRO A 181 -11.27 4.36 3.53
CA PRO A 181 -11.29 5.43 2.56
C PRO A 181 -10.32 6.56 2.92
N LEU A 182 -9.51 6.99 1.96
CA LEU A 182 -8.58 8.11 2.07
C LEU A 182 -8.65 8.97 0.79
N PRO A 183 -8.30 10.27 0.85
CA PRO A 183 -8.13 11.05 -0.38
C PRO A 183 -7.13 10.37 -1.32
N PHE A 184 -7.39 10.44 -2.62
CA PHE A 184 -6.53 9.84 -3.63
C PHE A 184 -5.04 10.20 -3.42
N GLY A 185 -4.13 9.30 -3.76
CA GLY A 185 -2.70 9.48 -3.48
C GLY A 185 -2.28 9.11 -2.06
N VAL A 186 -3.06 9.41 -1.02
CA VAL A 186 -2.69 9.04 0.38
C VAL A 186 -2.56 7.52 0.54
N GLY A 187 -3.47 6.75 -0.07
CA GLY A 187 -3.37 5.29 -0.09
C GLY A 187 -2.21 4.73 -0.92
N CYS A 188 -1.50 5.57 -1.69
CA CYS A 188 -0.42 5.16 -2.59
C CYS A 188 0.98 5.34 -1.98
N GLY A 189 1.09 5.69 -0.68
CA GLY A 189 2.38 5.88 0.00
C GLY A 189 3.30 4.65 -0.03
N ARG A 190 2.71 3.45 -0.14
CA ARG A 190 3.42 2.16 -0.24
C ARG A 190 3.96 1.85 -1.64
N ILE A 191 3.85 2.76 -2.62
CA ILE A 191 4.40 2.53 -3.96
C ILE A 191 5.90 2.19 -3.93
N HIS A 192 6.62 2.74 -2.94
CA HIS A 192 8.04 2.44 -2.74
C HIS A 192 8.28 0.96 -2.49
N THR A 193 7.48 0.33 -1.63
CA THR A 193 7.67 -1.07 -1.21
C THR A 193 7.09 -2.05 -2.22
N ILE A 194 6.05 -1.65 -2.95
CA ILE A 194 5.45 -2.45 -4.02
C ILE A 194 6.40 -2.53 -5.22
N ALA A 195 6.93 -1.39 -5.67
CA ALA A 195 7.85 -1.35 -6.81
C ALA A 195 9.31 -1.67 -6.43
N GLY A 196 9.68 -1.53 -5.16
CA GLY A 196 11.03 -1.75 -4.65
C GLY A 196 11.15 -2.91 -3.68
N GLU A 197 12.26 -2.97 -2.96
CA GLU A 197 12.54 -4.07 -2.03
C GLU A 197 12.99 -3.53 -0.69
N TYR A 198 12.44 -4.10 0.39
CA TYR A 198 13.03 -3.96 1.71
C TYR A 198 13.89 -5.18 2.01
N SER A 199 15.15 -4.94 2.29
CA SER A 199 15.97 -5.88 3.04
C SER A 199 15.85 -5.58 4.54
N HIS A 200 16.41 -6.45 5.39
CA HIS A 200 16.49 -6.19 6.83
C HIS A 200 17.26 -4.91 7.20
N VAL A 201 17.97 -4.30 6.26
CA VAL A 201 18.91 -3.19 6.53
C VAL A 201 18.53 -1.92 5.78
N GLU A 202 18.03 -2.05 4.55
CA GLU A 202 17.79 -0.91 3.67
C GLU A 202 16.69 -1.15 2.63
N PHE A 203 16.17 -0.05 2.11
CA PHE A 203 15.37 -0.01 0.90
C PHE A 203 16.27 -0.01 -0.35
N SER A 204 15.99 -0.88 -1.30
CA SER A 204 16.65 -0.92 -2.60
C SER A 204 15.67 -0.73 -3.76
N MET A 205 16.17 -0.14 -4.85
CA MET A 205 15.46 -0.03 -6.11
C MET A 205 16.02 -1.09 -7.06
N PRO A 206 15.29 -2.17 -7.36
CA PRO A 206 15.71 -3.11 -8.39
C PRO A 206 15.75 -2.41 -9.75
N ASP A 207 16.45 -2.99 -10.73
CA ASP A 207 16.59 -2.42 -12.08
C ASP A 207 15.23 -2.14 -12.74
N CYS A 208 14.22 -2.93 -12.42
CA CYS A 208 12.85 -2.77 -12.89
C CYS A 208 12.00 -1.74 -12.12
N PHE A 209 12.49 -1.14 -11.03
CA PHE A 209 11.71 -0.26 -10.15
C PHE A 209 10.92 0.79 -10.93
N VAL A 210 11.59 1.54 -11.81
CA VAL A 210 10.96 2.63 -12.58
C VAL A 210 9.89 2.09 -13.53
N LYS A 211 10.11 0.92 -14.12
CA LYS A 211 9.11 0.30 -15.01
C LYS A 211 7.91 -0.21 -14.21
N ALA A 212 8.16 -0.83 -13.06
CA ALA A 212 7.12 -1.39 -12.20
C ALA A 212 6.24 -0.28 -11.60
N GLU A 213 6.85 0.78 -11.06
CA GLU A 213 6.14 1.94 -10.51
C GLU A 213 5.31 2.67 -11.58
N LYS A 214 5.86 2.89 -12.79
CA LYS A 214 5.08 3.45 -13.89
C LYS A 214 3.94 2.55 -14.31
N ALA A 215 4.17 1.23 -14.39
CA ALA A 215 3.14 0.29 -14.77
C ALA A 215 1.96 0.33 -13.79
N PHE A 216 2.23 0.49 -12.48
CA PHE A 216 1.19 0.74 -11.48
C PHE A 216 0.43 2.04 -11.77
N TRP A 217 1.12 3.19 -11.87
CA TRP A 217 0.46 4.48 -12.06
C TRP A 217 -0.32 4.58 -13.37
N HIS A 218 0.24 4.09 -14.47
CA HIS A 218 -0.42 4.09 -15.76
C HIS A 218 -1.67 3.23 -15.73
N ALA A 219 -1.57 1.99 -15.23
CA ALA A 219 -2.72 1.12 -15.10
C ALA A 219 -3.81 1.69 -14.17
N MET A 220 -3.39 2.34 -13.07
CA MET A 220 -4.31 2.97 -12.13
C MET A 220 -5.08 4.10 -12.81
N LEU A 221 -4.38 5.03 -13.48
CA LEU A 221 -5.01 6.17 -14.15
C LEU A 221 -5.80 5.78 -15.40
N ASP A 222 -5.29 4.83 -16.19
CA ASP A 222 -5.94 4.36 -17.42
C ASP A 222 -7.23 3.58 -17.15
N GLY A 223 -7.31 2.91 -15.99
CA GLY A 223 -8.52 2.19 -15.58
C GLY A 223 -9.60 3.06 -14.93
N MET A 224 -9.32 4.34 -14.64
CA MET A 224 -10.29 5.24 -14.04
C MET A 224 -11.36 5.70 -15.03
N VAL A 225 -12.51 6.10 -14.47
CA VAL A 225 -13.52 6.89 -15.19
C VAL A 225 -12.86 8.19 -15.71
N PRO A 226 -13.00 8.54 -17.00
CA PRO A 226 -12.28 9.66 -17.62
C PRO A 226 -12.40 10.99 -16.88
N GLU A 227 -13.60 11.31 -16.38
CA GLU A 227 -13.88 12.56 -15.65
C GLU A 227 -13.14 12.64 -14.30
N VAL A 228 -12.87 11.49 -13.67
CA VAL A 228 -12.08 11.41 -12.43
C VAL A 228 -10.60 11.58 -12.75
N ARG A 229 -10.13 10.89 -13.79
CA ARG A 229 -8.75 10.98 -14.27
C ARG A 229 -8.38 12.41 -14.65
N GLU A 230 -9.19 13.06 -15.48
CA GLU A 230 -8.96 14.45 -15.94
C GLU A 230 -8.80 15.41 -14.76
N LYS A 231 -9.70 15.31 -13.76
CA LYS A 231 -9.61 16.12 -12.53
C LYS A 231 -8.31 15.90 -11.77
N LEU A 232 -7.81 14.67 -11.68
CA LEU A 232 -6.55 14.37 -11.00
C LEU A 232 -5.34 14.90 -11.77
N GLU A 233 -5.38 14.82 -13.10
CA GLU A 233 -4.34 15.35 -14.00
C GLU A 233 -4.26 16.88 -13.99
N GLU A 234 -5.33 17.59 -13.62
CA GLU A 234 -5.33 19.04 -13.41
C GLU A 234 -4.64 19.49 -12.10
N ILE A 235 -4.52 18.60 -11.11
CA ILE A 235 -3.96 18.91 -9.78
C ILE A 235 -2.86 17.94 -9.32
N PRO A 236 -1.85 17.65 -10.17
CA PRO A 236 -0.88 16.60 -9.90
C PRO A 236 0.00 16.88 -8.68
N GLU A 237 0.25 18.16 -8.33
CA GLU A 237 0.98 18.52 -7.11
C GLU A 237 0.19 18.20 -5.83
N ILE A 238 -1.15 18.19 -5.87
CA ILE A 238 -1.99 17.80 -4.72
C ILE A 238 -2.02 16.27 -4.59
N VAL A 239 -2.07 15.55 -5.72
CA VAL A 239 -1.89 14.09 -5.74
C VAL A 239 -0.54 13.71 -5.13
N GLN A 240 0.51 14.41 -5.54
CA GLN A 240 1.86 14.24 -4.99
C GLN A 240 1.91 14.50 -3.48
N LEU A 241 1.30 15.58 -3.00
CA LEU A 241 1.19 15.86 -1.57
C LEU A 241 0.50 14.71 -0.84
N GLY A 242 -0.60 14.19 -1.39
CA GLY A 242 -1.31 13.02 -0.87
C GLY A 242 -0.38 11.81 -0.74
N VAL A 243 0.40 11.50 -1.79
CA VAL A 243 1.38 10.40 -1.76
C VAL A 243 2.42 10.60 -0.66
N LEU A 244 3.00 11.79 -0.52
CA LEU A 244 4.03 12.03 0.51
C LEU A 244 3.47 11.91 1.93
N ILE A 245 2.24 12.37 2.17
CA ILE A 245 1.56 12.18 3.45
C ILE A 245 1.31 10.70 3.71
N GLY A 246 0.84 9.96 2.70
CA GLY A 246 0.68 8.51 2.76
C GLY A 246 1.98 7.78 3.11
N THR A 247 3.10 8.20 2.50
CA THR A 247 4.45 7.69 2.77
C THR A 247 4.87 7.93 4.22
N VAL A 248 4.63 9.13 4.76
CA VAL A 248 4.93 9.44 6.17
C VAL A 248 4.12 8.53 7.10
N MET A 249 2.83 8.36 6.83
CA MET A 249 1.95 7.49 7.62
C MET A 249 2.35 6.01 7.55
N ASP A 250 2.83 5.55 6.39
CA ASP A 250 3.36 4.18 6.20
C ASP A 250 4.67 3.95 6.95
N CYS A 251 5.61 4.90 6.87
CA CYS A 251 6.90 4.78 7.55
C CYS A 251 6.78 4.89 9.08
N ILE A 252 5.77 5.62 9.56
CA ILE A 252 5.55 5.90 10.98
C ILE A 252 4.11 5.48 11.31
N ASN A 253 3.88 4.18 11.49
CA ASN A 253 2.55 3.63 11.72
C ASN A 253 2.04 3.96 13.13
N MET A 254 0.73 3.80 13.34
CA MET A 254 0.09 3.92 14.64
C MET A 254 -0.55 2.60 15.05
N GLU A 255 -0.16 2.07 16.20
CA GLU A 255 -0.76 0.88 16.79
C GLU A 255 -1.19 1.21 18.22
N ASN A 256 -2.48 1.03 18.54
CA ASN A 256 -3.03 1.29 19.88
C ASN A 256 -2.69 2.69 20.44
N GLY A 257 -2.64 3.71 19.57
CA GLY A 257 -2.32 5.10 19.94
C GLY A 257 -0.82 5.37 20.14
N MET A 258 0.05 4.38 19.92
CA MET A 258 1.50 4.54 19.96
C MET A 258 2.09 4.58 18.55
N LEU A 259 3.16 5.34 18.37
CA LEU A 259 3.91 5.37 17.11
C LEU A 259 4.80 4.12 17.02
N CYS A 260 4.69 3.42 15.90
CA CYS A 260 5.53 2.28 15.54
C CYS A 260 6.39 2.67 14.34
N ILE A 261 7.71 2.71 14.54
CA ILE A 261 8.68 3.10 13.53
C ILE A 261 9.64 1.93 13.33
N SER A 262 9.75 1.44 12.09
CA SER A 262 10.80 0.47 11.76
C SER A 262 12.10 1.22 11.44
N GLU A 263 13.24 0.65 11.85
CA GLU A 263 14.56 1.22 11.57
C GLU A 263 14.79 1.39 10.05
N THR A 264 14.31 0.43 9.25
CA THR A 264 14.45 0.47 7.79
C THR A 264 13.60 1.57 7.17
N SER A 265 12.36 1.74 7.64
CA SER A 265 11.43 2.77 7.15
C SER A 265 11.94 4.18 7.43
N ILE A 266 12.48 4.42 8.63
CA ILE A 266 12.97 5.74 9.00
C ILE A 266 14.26 6.12 8.27
N LYS A 267 15.16 5.15 8.03
CA LYS A 267 16.35 5.35 7.18
C LYS A 267 15.99 5.69 5.73
N ALA A 268 14.92 5.10 5.21
CA ALA A 268 14.45 5.34 3.85
C ALA A 268 13.61 6.63 3.72
N LEU A 269 13.08 7.18 4.82
CA LEU A 269 12.12 8.28 4.79
C LEU A 269 12.66 9.53 4.09
N ASP A 270 13.94 9.89 4.30
CA ASP A 270 14.56 11.04 3.60
C ASP A 270 14.49 10.87 2.08
N LYS A 271 14.75 9.64 1.59
CA LYS A 271 14.67 9.31 0.17
C LYS A 271 13.25 9.42 -0.31
N PHE A 272 12.33 8.82 0.44
CA PHE A 272 10.92 8.76 0.07
C PHE A 272 10.25 10.14 0.03
N LEU A 273 10.64 11.06 0.92
CA LEU A 273 10.15 12.44 0.89
C LEU A 273 10.59 13.22 -0.37
N THR A 274 11.57 12.72 -1.12
CA THR A 274 11.96 13.30 -2.42
C THR A 274 11.23 12.67 -3.61
N TYR A 275 10.36 11.69 -3.37
CA TYR A 275 9.66 10.98 -4.43
C TYR A 275 8.82 11.93 -5.30
N ARG A 276 8.81 11.68 -6.61
CA ARG A 276 7.94 12.39 -7.57
C ARG A 276 7.14 11.38 -8.40
N ILE A 277 5.81 11.53 -8.42
CA ILE A 277 4.92 10.69 -9.26
C ILE A 277 5.24 10.87 -10.75
N PRO A 278 4.97 9.86 -11.61
CA PRO A 278 5.30 9.91 -13.03
C PRO A 278 4.77 11.15 -13.74
N THR A 279 3.53 11.55 -13.45
CA THR A 279 2.88 12.74 -14.05
C THR A 279 3.66 14.03 -13.81
N LEU A 280 4.36 14.16 -12.68
CA LEU A 280 5.14 15.37 -12.36
C LEU A 280 6.60 15.30 -12.83
N ARG A 281 7.20 14.11 -12.84
CA ARG A 281 8.61 13.95 -13.23
C ARG A 281 8.80 13.68 -14.72
N GLY A 282 7.74 13.32 -15.43
CA GLY A 282 7.78 12.91 -16.84
C GLY A 282 8.36 11.51 -17.04
N GLU A 283 8.32 11.03 -18.28
CA GLU A 283 8.75 9.68 -18.63
C GLU A 283 10.23 9.42 -18.29
N ASP A 284 11.13 10.37 -18.57
CA ASP A 284 12.56 10.16 -18.34
C ASP A 284 13.02 10.64 -16.94
N GLY A 285 12.08 11.11 -16.11
CA GLY A 285 12.35 11.61 -14.78
C GLY A 285 12.72 10.52 -13.78
N GLN A 286 13.72 10.78 -12.95
CA GLN A 286 14.10 9.90 -11.84
C GLN A 286 13.05 9.97 -10.71
N PRO A 287 12.64 8.84 -10.12
CA PRO A 287 11.61 8.80 -9.09
C PRO A 287 11.98 9.57 -7.83
N TYR A 288 13.26 9.61 -7.49
CA TYR A 288 13.77 10.29 -6.30
C TYR A 288 14.82 11.33 -6.72
N LYS A 289 14.89 12.43 -5.97
CA LYS A 289 15.99 13.39 -6.16
C LYS A 289 17.29 12.76 -5.67
N LYS A 290 18.40 13.04 -6.35
CA LYS A 290 19.72 12.67 -5.83
C LYS A 290 19.92 13.37 -4.50
N MET A 291 20.14 12.61 -3.44
CA MET A 291 20.58 13.18 -2.17
C MET A 291 21.99 13.72 -2.38
N ASN A 292 22.23 14.97 -1.96
CA ASN A 292 23.59 15.46 -1.83
C ASN A 292 24.21 14.73 -0.64
N VAL A 293 24.92 13.63 -0.90
CA VAL A 293 25.79 13.01 0.10
C VAL A 293 26.90 14.03 0.39
N GLN A 294 26.73 14.83 1.45
CA GLN A 294 27.81 15.67 1.94
C GLN A 294 28.89 14.76 2.52
N GLY A 295 29.95 14.55 1.74
CA GLY A 295 31.28 14.16 2.24
C GLY A 295 31.44 12.70 2.66
N GLY A 296 31.43 11.78 1.70
CA GLY A 296 32.09 10.48 1.81
C GLY A 296 33.05 10.34 0.63
N ASP A 297 34.33 10.09 0.91
CA ASP A 297 35.42 9.96 -0.07
C ASP A 297 34.97 9.11 -1.28
N GLY A 298 35.07 9.69 -2.48
CA GLY A 298 34.66 9.08 -3.72
C GLY A 298 35.52 7.86 -4.00
N ARG A 299 34.97 6.67 -3.72
CA ARG A 299 35.42 5.41 -4.29
C ARG A 299 34.23 4.45 -4.41
N ASP A 300 33.96 4.12 -5.66
CA ASP A 300 33.37 2.87 -6.13
C ASP A 300 31.84 2.66 -6.01
N GLU A 301 31.05 3.49 -6.71
CA GLU A 301 29.68 3.12 -7.14
C GLU A 301 29.65 2.30 -8.45
N GLU A 302 30.78 2.14 -9.15
CA GLU A 302 30.84 1.41 -10.43
C GLU A 302 31.26 -0.07 -10.30
N GLU A 303 31.70 -0.54 -9.12
CA GLU A 303 32.21 -1.91 -8.94
C GLU A 303 31.20 -2.89 -8.29
N HIS A 304 30.07 -2.40 -7.78
CA HIS A 304 29.09 -3.24 -7.08
C HIS A 304 28.04 -3.93 -7.97
N ALA A 305 27.92 -3.51 -9.24
CA ALA A 305 26.94 -4.06 -10.18
C ALA A 305 27.28 -5.46 -10.73
N SER A 306 28.41 -6.08 -10.37
CA SER A 306 28.81 -7.39 -10.92
C SER A 306 28.77 -8.59 -9.97
N ARG A 307 28.34 -8.42 -8.70
CA ARG A 307 28.47 -9.49 -7.68
C ARG A 307 27.22 -10.22 -7.22
N TYR A 308 26.03 -9.92 -7.73
CA TYR A 308 24.84 -10.73 -7.44
C TYR A 308 24.53 -11.71 -8.57
N ARG A 309 25.41 -12.70 -8.77
CA ARG A 309 24.99 -13.98 -9.38
C ARG A 309 24.40 -14.85 -8.28
N CYS A 310 23.14 -15.22 -8.46
CA CYS A 310 22.41 -16.19 -7.65
C CYS A 310 23.24 -17.48 -7.45
N PRO A 311 23.55 -17.90 -6.20
CA PRO A 311 24.26 -19.14 -5.95
C PRO A 311 23.27 -20.25 -5.59
N LEU A 312 22.41 -20.66 -6.52
CA LEU A 312 21.64 -21.92 -6.40
C LEU A 312 21.37 -22.49 -7.80
N ASP A 313 22.43 -22.95 -8.47
CA ASP A 313 22.35 -23.84 -9.62
C ASP A 313 23.57 -24.77 -9.61
N LYS A 314 23.70 -25.56 -8.54
CA LYS A 314 24.46 -26.82 -8.55
C LYS A 314 23.82 -27.73 -7.51
N ASP A 315 22.95 -28.62 -7.98
CA ASP A 315 22.99 -30.03 -7.62
C ASP A 315 22.13 -30.80 -8.62
N GLY A 316 22.82 -31.32 -9.62
CA GLY A 316 22.35 -32.36 -10.53
C GLY A 316 23.42 -33.43 -10.59
N SER A 317 23.20 -34.51 -9.85
CA SER A 317 23.77 -35.85 -10.06
C SER A 317 22.84 -36.87 -9.44
#